data_AF-A0A800EUD7-F1
#
_entry.id   AF-A0A800EUD7-F1
#
_cell.length_a   1.000
_cell.length_b   1.000
_cell.length_c   1.000
_cell.angle_alpha   90.00
_cell.angle_beta   90.00
_cell.angle_gamma   90.00
#
_symmetry.space_group_name_H-M   'P 1'
#
loop_
_entity.id
_entity.type
_entity.pdbx_description
1 polymer ?
#
loop_
_entity_poly.entity_id
_entity_poly.type
_entity_poly.pdbx_seq_one_letter_code
_entity_poly.pdbx_strand_id
1 'polypeptide(L)'
;MKISMGVFFLVVGLGIALLAAPAFAGPPPSGPVALGDVSGDGRVDVVVSGGTNDSVLYVYVTDATGLGVDATESAQIAFLQPGWVVRAVADFNNDDHADILIENTNVGETEGLLYVMITDSTTAVGAPVALDAGLGVSSALVPAGFAVVGVGDSNGSG
;
A
#
# COMPACT_ATOMS: atom_id res chain seq x y z
N MET A 1 3.37 -17.68 24.73
CA MET A 1 3.21 -16.56 23.79
C MET A 1 2.14 -16.97 22.78
N LYS A 2 0.90 -16.49 22.93
CA LYS A 2 -0.19 -16.76 21.98
C LYS A 2 -0.09 -15.70 20.90
N ILE A 3 0.33 -16.09 19.70
CA ILE A 3 0.20 -15.24 18.52
C ILE A 3 -1.27 -15.31 18.13
N SER A 4 -2.02 -14.24 18.38
CA SER A 4 -3.41 -14.16 17.96
C SER A 4 -3.42 -13.73 16.50
N MET A 5 -3.61 -14.68 15.58
CA MET A 5 -3.82 -14.40 14.16
C MET A 5 -5.20 -13.75 14.02
N GLY A 6 -5.25 -12.45 13.76
CA GLY A 6 -6.50 -11.74 13.50
C GLY A 6 -6.98 -12.05 12.09
N VAL A 7 -8.23 -12.48 11.94
CA VAL A 7 -8.88 -12.58 10.63
C VAL A 7 -9.46 -11.20 10.32
N PHE A 8 -8.91 -10.52 9.31
CA PHE A 8 -9.45 -9.26 8.78
C PHE A 8 -10.44 -9.57 7.66
N PHE A 9 -11.61 -8.91 7.67
CA PHE A 9 -12.61 -9.03 6.62
C PHE A 9 -12.53 -7.81 5.71
N LEU A 10 -12.07 -8.00 4.48
CA LEU A 10 -12.13 -6.98 3.44
C LEU A 10 -13.41 -7.19 2.62
N VAL A 11 -14.23 -6.15 2.50
CA VAL A 11 -15.41 -6.14 1.63
C VAL A 11 -15.03 -5.40 0.35
N VAL A 12 -14.69 -6.14 -0.71
CA VAL A 12 -14.61 -5.58 -2.05
C VAL A 12 -16.02 -5.63 -2.64
N GLY A 13 -16.49 -4.50 -3.18
CA GLY A 13 -17.91 -4.25 -3.42
C GLY A 13 -18.58 -5.26 -4.35
N LEU A 14 -19.19 -6.32 -3.79
CA LEU A 14 -20.40 -7.02 -4.27
C LEU A 14 -20.84 -8.17 -3.34
N GLY A 15 -20.55 -8.10 -2.04
CA GLY A 15 -21.28 -8.88 -1.02
C GLY A 15 -21.06 -10.40 -1.06
N ILE A 16 -19.82 -10.87 -1.21
CA ILE A 16 -19.47 -12.28 -1.02
C ILE A 16 -18.15 -12.43 -0.26
N ALA A 17 -18.09 -13.50 0.53
CA ALA A 17 -17.14 -13.74 1.59
C ALA A 17 -15.71 -14.03 1.08
N LEU A 18 -14.73 -13.46 1.76
CA LEU A 18 -13.31 -13.75 1.59
C LEU A 18 -12.99 -15.18 2.06
N LEU A 19 -12.50 -16.02 1.17
CA LEU A 19 -11.75 -17.23 1.54
C LEU A 19 -10.29 -16.80 1.79
N ALA A 20 -9.96 -16.54 3.06
CA ALA A 20 -8.62 -16.28 3.60
C ALA A 20 -7.85 -15.07 2.99
N ALA A 21 -7.73 -13.99 3.76
CA ALA A 21 -6.61 -13.07 3.58
C ALA A 21 -5.28 -13.80 3.88
N PRO A 22 -4.16 -13.45 3.23
CA PRO A 22 -2.84 -13.92 3.66
C PRO A 22 -2.65 -13.62 5.15
N ALA A 23 -2.26 -14.64 5.90
CA ALA A 23 -2.00 -14.53 7.33
C ALA A 23 -0.65 -13.84 7.54
N PHE A 24 -0.65 -12.52 7.63
CA PHE A 24 0.52 -11.78 8.09
C PHE A 24 0.62 -11.86 9.63
N ALA A 25 1.84 -11.94 10.15
CA ALA A 25 2.09 -11.98 11.58
C ALA A 25 1.90 -10.57 12.18
N GLY A 26 0.69 -10.26 12.64
CA GLY A 26 0.39 -8.96 13.23
C GLY A 26 -1.09 -8.82 13.64
N PRO A 27 -1.45 -7.76 14.38
CA PRO A 27 -2.85 -7.37 14.47
C PRO A 27 -3.41 -7.12 13.05
N PRO A 28 -4.72 -7.31 12.83
CA PRO A 28 -5.31 -7.02 11.54
C PRO A 28 -5.14 -5.52 11.25
N PRO A 29 -4.79 -5.14 10.02
CA PRO A 29 -4.55 -3.74 9.71
C PRO A 29 -5.83 -2.93 9.92
N SER A 30 -5.67 -1.73 10.49
CA SER A 30 -6.78 -0.86 10.91
C SER A 30 -6.68 0.57 10.39
N GLY A 31 -5.66 0.85 9.57
CA GLY A 31 -5.36 2.16 9.02
C GLY A 31 -6.11 2.48 7.72
N PRO A 32 -5.84 3.67 7.14
CA PRO A 32 -6.39 4.06 5.85
C PRO A 32 -6.10 3.02 4.76
N VAL A 33 -7.07 2.88 3.86
CA VAL A 33 -7.02 2.01 2.68
C VAL A 33 -6.82 2.88 1.44
N ALA A 34 -5.89 2.50 0.58
CA ALA A 34 -5.69 3.07 -0.75
C ALA A 34 -5.74 1.95 -1.81
N LEU A 35 -5.99 2.34 -3.05
CA LEU A 35 -6.21 1.42 -4.18
C LEU A 35 -5.31 1.79 -5.35
N GLY A 36 -4.76 0.79 -6.04
CA GLY A 36 -3.99 0.94 -7.27
C GLY A 36 -3.34 -0.39 -7.69
N ASP A 37 -2.93 -0.53 -8.95
CA ASP A 37 -2.26 -1.74 -9.46
C ASP A 37 -0.78 -1.76 -9.05
N VAL A 38 -0.53 -2.19 -7.82
CA VAL A 38 0.82 -2.19 -7.21
C VAL A 38 1.63 -3.42 -7.67
N SER A 39 0.93 -4.50 -8.05
CA SER A 39 1.53 -5.71 -8.59
C SER A 39 1.88 -5.62 -10.08
N GLY A 40 1.32 -4.65 -10.81
CA GLY A 40 1.52 -4.47 -12.26
C GLY A 40 0.81 -5.54 -13.09
N ASP A 41 -0.25 -6.14 -12.54
CA ASP A 41 -0.95 -7.27 -13.16
C ASP A 41 -2.24 -6.87 -13.89
N GLY A 42 -2.51 -5.57 -13.94
CA GLY A 42 -3.67 -4.94 -14.55
C GLY A 42 -4.93 -4.97 -13.68
N ARG A 43 -4.81 -5.31 -12.39
CA ARG A 43 -5.94 -5.31 -11.43
C ARG A 43 -5.66 -4.35 -10.29
N VAL A 44 -6.75 -3.78 -9.75
CA VAL A 44 -6.66 -2.88 -8.61
C VAL A 44 -6.33 -3.68 -7.35
N ASP A 45 -5.20 -3.37 -6.74
CA ASP A 45 -4.77 -3.93 -5.46
C ASP A 45 -5.14 -3.02 -4.29
N VAL A 46 -5.00 -3.56 -3.08
CA VAL A 46 -5.39 -2.89 -1.84
C VAL A 46 -4.17 -2.65 -0.97
N VAL A 47 -3.87 -1.38 -0.73
CA VAL A 47 -2.80 -0.94 0.17
C VAL A 47 -3.40 -0.55 1.51
N VAL A 48 -2.94 -1.18 2.59
CA VAL A 48 -3.46 -0.91 3.94
C VAL A 48 -2.30 -0.69 4.90
N SER A 49 -2.39 0.38 5.70
CA SER A 49 -1.49 0.52 6.86
C SER A 49 -2.08 -0.12 8.11
N GLY A 50 -1.22 -0.63 8.98
CA GLY A 50 -1.62 -1.27 10.24
C GLY A 50 -2.42 -0.35 11.18
N GLY A 51 -2.33 0.97 10.98
CA GLY A 51 -2.98 1.99 11.80
C GLY A 51 -2.00 2.67 12.76
N THR A 52 -2.50 3.40 13.75
CA THR A 52 -1.66 4.24 14.63
C THR A 52 -0.72 3.45 15.55
N ASN A 53 -1.06 2.21 15.87
CA ASN A 53 -0.29 1.34 16.77
C ASN A 53 0.37 0.16 16.03
N ASP A 54 0.05 -0.02 14.75
CA ASP A 54 0.62 -1.07 13.93
C ASP A 54 1.31 -0.45 12.73
N SER A 55 2.62 -0.50 12.84
CA SER A 55 3.61 0.24 12.08
C SER A 55 3.98 -0.51 10.81
N VAL A 56 3.00 -1.02 10.07
CA VAL A 56 3.24 -1.93 8.95
C VAL A 56 2.42 -1.51 7.73
N LEU A 57 3.02 -1.61 6.55
CA LEU A 57 2.35 -1.40 5.27
C LEU A 57 2.19 -2.74 4.55
N TYR A 58 0.94 -3.09 4.26
CA TYR A 58 0.56 -4.30 3.55
C TYR A 58 -0.01 -3.96 2.18
N VAL A 59 0.31 -4.81 1.20
CA VAL A 59 -0.33 -4.84 -0.11
C VAL A 59 -1.05 -6.19 -0.22
N TYR A 60 -2.35 -6.13 -0.48
CA TYR A 60 -3.17 -7.29 -0.80
C TYR A 60 -3.45 -7.26 -2.30
N VAL A 61 -2.89 -8.23 -3.01
CA VAL A 61 -3.04 -8.35 -4.45
C VAL A 61 -4.38 -9.01 -4.76
N THR A 62 -5.13 -8.43 -5.69
CA THR A 62 -6.43 -8.98 -6.09
C THR A 62 -6.21 -10.20 -6.97
N ASP A 63 -6.85 -11.33 -6.66
CA ASP A 63 -6.68 -12.54 -7.46
C ASP A 63 -7.21 -12.39 -8.91
N ALA A 64 -6.85 -13.33 -9.78
CA ALA A 64 -7.27 -13.31 -11.18
C ALA A 64 -8.81 -13.38 -11.38
N THR A 65 -9.58 -13.69 -10.34
CA THR A 65 -11.06 -13.68 -10.40
C THR A 65 -11.64 -12.29 -10.16
N GLY A 66 -10.85 -11.37 -9.60
CA GLY A 66 -11.29 -10.04 -9.19
C GLY A 66 -12.15 -10.04 -7.91
N LEU A 67 -12.30 -11.19 -7.25
CA LEU A 67 -13.21 -11.39 -6.12
C LEU A 67 -12.50 -11.82 -4.84
N GLY A 68 -11.22 -12.17 -4.92
CA GLY A 68 -10.43 -12.62 -3.79
C GLY A 68 -9.06 -11.98 -3.74
N VAL A 69 -8.22 -12.51 -2.85
CA VAL A 69 -6.85 -12.04 -2.63
C VAL A 69 -5.89 -13.13 -3.07
N ASP A 70 -4.91 -12.77 -3.90
CA ASP A 70 -3.77 -13.64 -4.17
C ASP A 70 -2.80 -13.57 -3.00
N ALA A 71 -2.88 -14.56 -2.11
CA ALA A 71 -2.00 -14.64 -0.95
C ALA A 71 -0.53 -14.90 -1.30
N THR A 72 -0.22 -15.32 -2.53
CA THR A 72 1.15 -15.59 -2.98
C THR A 72 1.86 -14.35 -3.51
N GLU A 73 1.10 -13.37 -4.01
CA GLU A 73 1.60 -12.08 -4.50
C GLU A 73 1.45 -10.95 -3.46
N SER A 74 0.53 -11.11 -2.51
CA SER A 74 0.38 -10.17 -1.39
C SER A 74 1.61 -10.15 -0.48
N ALA A 75 1.98 -8.97 0.02
CA ALA A 75 3.18 -8.82 0.83
C ALA A 75 3.05 -7.78 1.96
N GLN A 76 3.86 -7.97 3.00
CA GLN A 76 4.29 -6.89 3.87
C GLN A 76 5.48 -6.20 3.21
N ILE A 77 5.34 -4.93 2.86
CA ILE A 77 6.36 -4.22 2.08
C ILE A 77 7.22 -3.26 2.91
N ALA A 78 6.71 -2.77 4.05
CA ALA A 78 7.47 -1.85 4.90
C ALA A 78 7.04 -1.86 6.37
N PHE A 79 7.98 -1.45 7.24
CA PHE A 79 7.68 -1.01 8.60
C PHE A 79 7.68 0.53 8.65
N LEU A 80 6.59 1.11 9.11
CA LEU A 80 6.32 2.54 9.19
C LEU A 80 6.27 3.02 10.64
N GLN A 81 7.13 3.94 11.06
CA GLN A 81 7.02 4.50 12.42
C GLN A 81 5.64 5.17 12.66
N PRO A 82 5.20 5.32 13.92
CA PRO A 82 3.96 6.05 14.21
C PRO A 82 3.97 7.46 13.62
N GLY A 83 2.90 7.84 12.93
CA GLY A 83 2.76 9.14 12.26
C GLY A 83 2.81 9.09 10.75
N TRP A 84 3.26 7.98 10.16
CA TRP A 84 3.18 7.76 8.72
C TRP A 84 1.78 7.31 8.30
N VAL A 85 1.22 7.96 7.28
CA VAL A 85 -0.08 7.64 6.69
C VAL A 85 0.03 7.53 5.17
N VAL A 86 -0.71 6.61 4.56
CA VAL A 86 -0.83 6.53 3.09
C VAL A 86 -1.67 7.70 2.60
N ARG A 87 -1.17 8.42 1.59
CA ARG A 87 -1.85 9.57 0.97
C ARG A 87 -2.34 9.31 -0.44
N ALA A 88 -1.58 8.54 -1.20
CA ALA A 88 -1.92 8.22 -2.57
C ALA A 88 -1.21 6.94 -3.03
N VAL A 89 -1.79 6.33 -4.06
CA VAL A 89 -1.19 5.22 -4.80
C VAL A 89 -1.34 5.57 -6.28
N ALA A 90 -0.23 5.59 -7.01
CA ALA A 90 -0.16 5.93 -8.44
C ALA A 90 1.23 5.65 -8.98
N ASP A 91 1.35 5.43 -10.29
CA ASP A 91 2.64 5.30 -10.97
C ASP A 91 3.39 6.65 -10.98
N PHE A 92 4.38 6.81 -10.10
CA PHE A 92 5.11 8.08 -9.92
C PHE A 92 6.42 8.11 -10.72
N ASN A 93 6.98 6.96 -11.08
CA ASN A 93 8.20 6.83 -11.87
C ASN A 93 7.95 6.47 -13.35
N ASN A 94 6.69 6.24 -13.73
CA ASN A 94 6.22 5.88 -15.06
C ASN A 94 6.72 4.50 -15.52
N ASP A 95 6.69 3.50 -14.63
CA ASP A 95 7.12 2.12 -14.89
C ASP A 95 5.97 1.10 -15.01
N ASP A 96 4.74 1.60 -15.16
CA ASP A 96 3.50 0.83 -15.25
C ASP A 96 3.15 0.04 -13.98
N HIS A 97 3.80 0.31 -12.84
CA HIS A 97 3.40 -0.19 -11.52
C HIS A 97 3.02 0.99 -10.61
N ALA A 98 1.95 0.83 -9.83
CA ALA A 98 1.50 1.89 -8.95
C ALA A 98 2.37 1.98 -7.68
N ASP A 99 3.05 3.10 -7.51
CA ASP A 99 3.87 3.44 -6.36
C ASP A 99 3.04 4.01 -5.18
N ILE A 100 3.65 4.12 -4.00
CA ILE A 100 2.95 4.50 -2.76
C ILE A 100 3.49 5.81 -2.17
N LEU A 101 2.63 6.81 -2.06
CA LEU A 101 2.92 8.08 -1.38
C LEU A 101 2.50 8.00 0.09
N ILE A 102 3.46 8.17 0.99
CA ILE A 102 3.23 8.25 2.43
C ILE A 102 3.63 9.62 2.98
N GLU A 103 2.94 10.07 4.03
CA GLU A 103 3.22 11.31 4.73
C GLU A 103 3.45 11.03 6.22
N ASN A 104 4.50 11.60 6.80
CA ASN A 104 4.65 11.68 8.24
C ASN A 104 4.01 12.96 8.75
N THR A 105 2.94 12.81 9.55
CA THR A 105 2.22 13.93 10.16
C THR A 105 2.76 14.32 11.54
N ASN A 106 3.81 13.65 12.02
CA ASN A 106 4.42 13.86 13.33
C ASN A 106 5.75 14.64 13.29
N VAL A 107 6.21 15.06 12.11
CA VAL A 107 7.17 16.16 12.05
C VAL A 107 6.47 17.42 12.57
N GLY A 108 7.16 18.20 13.42
CA GLY A 108 6.53 19.22 14.29
C GLY A 108 5.54 20.13 13.57
N GLU A 109 4.64 20.77 14.33
CA GLU A 109 3.35 21.37 13.89
C GLU A 109 3.34 22.33 12.69
N THR A 110 4.50 22.61 12.08
CA THR A 110 4.68 23.51 10.93
C THR A 110 5.04 22.79 9.61
N GLU A 111 5.51 21.53 9.62
CA GLU A 111 5.92 20.82 8.39
C GLU A 111 5.59 19.32 8.41
N GLY A 112 5.22 18.77 7.24
CA GLY A 112 5.07 17.34 6.96
C GLY A 112 6.29 16.79 6.18
N LEU A 113 6.53 15.48 6.25
CA LEU A 113 7.53 14.80 5.43
C LEU A 113 6.83 13.81 4.49
N LEU A 114 7.04 13.97 3.19
CA LEU A 114 6.41 13.16 2.15
C LEU A 114 7.44 12.22 1.55
N TYR A 115 7.12 10.93 1.47
CA TYR A 115 7.98 9.90 0.88
C TYR A 115 7.19 9.18 -0.21
N VAL A 116 7.77 9.09 -1.42
CA VAL A 116 7.32 8.15 -2.45
C VAL A 116 8.11 6.86 -2.25
N MET A 117 7.42 5.75 -2.02
CA MET A 117 7.98 4.40 -2.09
C MET A 117 7.77 3.86 -3.50
N ILE A 118 8.86 3.61 -4.20
CA ILE A 118 8.83 3.02 -5.52
C ILE A 118 8.64 1.51 -5.42
N THR A 119 7.69 1.00 -6.20
CA THR A 119 7.39 -0.43 -6.30
C THR A 119 8.26 -1.07 -7.37
N ASP A 120 8.63 -2.33 -7.17
CA ASP A 120 9.62 -2.99 -8.02
C ASP A 120 8.97 -3.60 -9.27
N SER A 121 8.92 -2.84 -10.35
CA SER A 121 8.48 -3.29 -11.68
C SER A 121 9.39 -4.34 -12.34
N THR A 122 10.53 -4.66 -11.71
CA THR A 122 11.42 -5.74 -12.19
C THR A 122 11.10 -7.09 -11.55
N THR A 123 10.28 -7.11 -10.50
CA THR A 123 9.74 -8.36 -9.98
C THR A 123 8.86 -9.02 -11.04
N ALA A 124 9.00 -10.35 -11.20
CA ALA A 124 8.19 -11.06 -12.17
C ALA A 124 6.72 -11.07 -11.71
N VAL A 125 5.78 -10.80 -12.62
CA VAL A 125 4.34 -11.00 -12.37
C VAL A 125 4.12 -12.41 -11.78
N GLY A 126 3.40 -12.50 -10.66
CA GLY A 126 3.33 -13.74 -9.88
C GLY A 126 4.25 -13.81 -8.65
N ALA A 127 5.10 -12.79 -8.43
CA ALA A 127 5.95 -12.69 -7.25
C ALA A 127 5.29 -11.80 -6.17
N PRO A 128 5.68 -11.97 -4.90
CA PRO A 128 5.29 -11.02 -3.86
C PRO A 128 5.71 -9.59 -4.21
N VAL A 129 4.79 -8.64 -4.05
CA VAL A 129 5.06 -7.21 -4.23
C VAL A 129 6.26 -6.80 -3.38
N ALA A 130 7.16 -6.00 -3.97
CA ALA A 130 8.36 -5.50 -3.32
C ALA A 130 8.59 -4.02 -3.65
N LEU A 131 9.47 -3.38 -2.87
CA LEU A 131 9.95 -2.03 -3.14
C LEU A 131 11.22 -2.08 -3.98
N ASP A 132 11.37 -1.13 -4.91
CA ASP A 132 12.57 -1.01 -5.74
C ASP A 132 13.78 -0.58 -4.89
N ALA A 133 14.77 -1.46 -4.78
CA ALA A 133 16.00 -1.22 -4.04
C ALA A 133 16.95 -0.23 -4.71
N GLY A 134 16.82 -0.01 -6.03
CA GLY A 134 17.64 0.87 -6.86
C GLY A 134 17.12 2.30 -6.98
N LEU A 135 15.80 2.50 -6.89
CA LEU A 135 15.16 3.83 -6.96
C LEU A 135 14.81 4.43 -5.59
N GLY A 136 14.79 3.61 -4.54
CA GLY A 136 14.72 4.08 -3.14
C GLY A 136 13.47 4.90 -2.81
N VAL A 137 13.50 5.58 -1.66
CA VAL A 137 12.44 6.52 -1.24
C VAL A 137 12.83 7.95 -1.63
N SER A 138 12.00 8.60 -2.46
CA SER A 138 12.16 10.03 -2.76
C SER A 138 11.43 10.84 -1.69
N SER A 139 12.10 11.81 -1.06
CA SER A 139 11.52 12.58 0.05
C SER A 139 11.43 14.09 -0.23
N ALA A 140 10.38 14.71 0.30
CA ALA A 140 10.16 16.15 0.25
C ALA A 140 9.60 16.66 1.58
N LEU A 141 10.00 17.88 1.97
CA LEU A 141 9.33 18.63 3.04
C LEU A 141 8.10 19.32 2.45
N VAL A 142 6.96 19.21 3.13
CA VAL A 142 5.72 19.87 2.73
C VAL A 142 5.25 20.84 3.83
N PRO A 143 4.79 22.06 3.48
CA PRO A 143 4.29 23.00 4.47
C PRO A 143 3.04 22.48 5.21
N ALA A 144 2.79 22.97 6.43
CA ALA A 144 1.53 22.74 7.11
C ALA A 144 0.32 23.13 6.25
N GLY A 145 -0.67 22.23 6.18
CA GLY A 145 -1.88 22.41 5.36
C GLY A 145 -1.73 21.96 3.91
N PHE A 146 -0.59 21.39 3.52
CA PHE A 146 -0.47 20.64 2.27
C PHE A 146 -1.46 19.48 2.24
N ALA A 147 -2.13 19.28 1.12
CA ALA A 147 -3.03 18.16 0.89
C ALA A 147 -2.77 17.60 -0.51
N VAL A 148 -2.64 16.29 -0.60
CA VAL A 148 -2.73 15.58 -1.88
C VAL A 148 -4.21 15.59 -2.26
N VAL A 149 -4.57 16.39 -3.27
CA VAL A 149 -5.98 16.57 -3.70
C VAL A 149 -6.40 15.50 -4.72
N GLY A 150 -5.43 14.79 -5.27
CA GLY A 150 -5.61 13.67 -6.17
C GLY A 150 -4.27 13.21 -6.72
N VAL A 151 -4.25 11.95 -7.13
CA VAL A 151 -3.25 11.41 -8.05
C VAL A 151 -3.99 11.10 -9.33
N GLY A 152 -3.43 11.54 -10.45
CA GLY A 152 -3.95 11.26 -11.77
C GLY A 152 -3.01 10.28 -12.46
N ASP A 153 -3.58 9.26 -13.08
CA ASP A 153 -2.89 8.50 -14.10
C ASP A 153 -2.55 9.45 -15.25
N SER A 154 -1.28 9.84 -15.33
CA SER A 154 -0.82 10.80 -16.32
C SER A 154 -0.52 10.16 -17.68
N ASN A 155 -0.50 8.83 -17.76
CA ASN A 155 -0.15 8.09 -18.97
C ASN A 155 -1.29 7.22 -19.55
N GLY A 156 -2.37 7.00 -18.80
CA GLY A 156 -3.57 6.30 -19.26
C GLY A 156 -3.53 4.77 -19.14
N SER A 157 -2.63 4.21 -18.32
CA SER A 157 -2.46 2.76 -18.16
C SER A 157 -3.57 2.07 -17.37
N GLY A 158 -4.35 2.80 -16.55
CA GLY A 158 -5.58 2.31 -15.91
C GLY A 158 -5.38 1.54 -14.62
#